data_AF-A0A5M6CGE4-F1
#
_entry.id   AF-A0A5M6CGE4-F1
#
_cell.length_a   1.000
_cell.length_b   1.000
_cell.length_c   1.000
_cell.angle_alpha   90.00
_cell.angle_beta   90.00
_cell.angle_gamma   90.00
#
_symmetry.space_group_name_H-M   'P 1'
#
loop_
_entity.id
_entity.type
_entity.pdbx_description
1 polymer ?
#
loop_
_entity_poly.entity_id
_entity_poly.type
_entity_poly.pdbx_seq_one_letter_code
_entity_poly.pdbx_strand_id
1 'polypeptide(L)'
;MQIKLVTAEQFQFLKEGDILEKFPANGKAEAIFDNRRKAEINKYEIRTINHKKQSLSLVAAENVQGIFTWPGDEERLHTDCLSLVSEDIWWIS
;
A
#
# COMPACT_ATOMS: atom_id res chain seq x y z
N MET A 1 -12.68 6.01 5.17
CA MET A 1 -11.83 7.14 5.66
C MET A 1 -10.42 6.62 5.58
N GLN A 2 -9.53 7.25 4.81
CA GLN A 2 -8.15 6.79 4.72
C GLN A 2 -7.41 7.00 6.05
N ILE A 3 -6.79 5.96 6.58
CA ILE A 3 -5.96 6.03 7.78
C ILE A 3 -4.50 5.86 7.36
N LYS A 4 -3.64 6.78 7.78
CA LYS A 4 -2.21 6.69 7.51
C LYS A 4 -1.57 5.62 8.40
N LEU A 5 -0.70 4.79 7.80
CA LEU A 5 0.11 3.81 8.52
C LEU A 5 1.36 4.49 9.07
N VAL A 6 1.27 4.93 10.33
CA VAL A 6 2.31 5.65 11.07
C VAL A 6 2.89 4.84 12.24
N THR A 7 2.21 3.77 12.68
CA THR A 7 2.71 2.92 13.76
C THR A 7 2.65 1.44 13.41
N ALA A 8 3.55 0.66 14.03
CA ALA A 8 3.56 -0.79 13.90
C ALA A 8 2.33 -1.47 14.53
N GLU A 9 1.63 -0.79 15.45
CA GLU A 9 0.38 -1.29 16.01
C GLU A 9 -0.72 -1.34 14.94
N GLN A 10 -0.77 -0.35 14.05
CA GLN A 10 -1.72 -0.33 12.94
C GLN A 10 -1.52 -1.52 12.00
N PHE A 11 -0.28 -1.99 11.85
CA PHE A 11 0.05 -3.19 11.06
C PHE A 11 -0.59 -4.46 11.62
N GLN A 12 -0.85 -4.55 12.93
CA GLN A 12 -1.49 -5.73 13.52
C GLN A 12 -2.97 -5.86 13.13
N PHE A 13 -3.59 -4.77 12.68
CA PHE A 13 -4.99 -4.76 12.25
C PHE A 13 -5.16 -5.06 10.75
N LEU A 14 -4.07 -5.06 9.98
CA LEU A 14 -4.07 -5.40 8.56
C LEU A 14 -4.44 -6.86 8.34
N LYS A 15 -5.20 -7.13 7.28
CA LYS A 15 -5.64 -8.48 6.91
C LYS A 15 -5.42 -8.72 5.43
N GLU A 16 -5.37 -10.00 5.07
CA GLU A 16 -5.40 -10.41 3.67
C GLU A 16 -6.71 -9.93 3.03
N GLY A 17 -6.60 -9.33 1.85
CA GLY A 17 -7.70 -8.67 1.12
C GLY A 17 -7.86 -7.17 1.42
N ASP A 18 -7.18 -6.61 2.43
CA ASP A 18 -7.20 -5.16 2.64
C ASP A 18 -6.48 -4.43 1.50
N ILE A 19 -6.91 -3.20 1.23
CA ILE A 19 -6.33 -2.34 0.19
C ILE A 19 -5.49 -1.25 0.84
N LEU A 20 -4.21 -1.25 0.51
CA LEU A 20 -3.27 -0.19 0.81
C LEU A 20 -3.17 0.79 -0.37
N GLU A 21 -3.17 2.07 -0.05
CA GLU A 21 -3.00 3.17 -0.98
C GLU A 21 -1.65 3.84 -0.70
N LYS A 22 -0.77 3.85 -1.69
CA LYS A 22 0.51 4.57 -1.66
C LYS A 22 0.29 5.98 -2.23
N PHE A 23 0.43 6.99 -1.38
CA PHE A 23 0.22 8.39 -1.74
C PHE A 23 1.10 9.36 -0.92
N PRO A 24 1.78 10.31 -1.59
CA PRO A 24 1.94 10.41 -3.04
C PRO A 24 2.90 9.34 -3.59
N ALA A 25 2.56 8.73 -4.73
CA ALA A 25 3.38 7.69 -5.36
C ALA A 25 4.73 8.23 -5.86
N ASN A 26 4.77 9.50 -6.29
CA ASN A 26 5.96 10.19 -6.79
C ASN A 26 6.09 11.55 -6.10
N GLY A 27 6.50 11.58 -4.84
CA GLY A 27 6.58 12.84 -4.10
C GLY A 27 7.11 12.69 -2.68
N LYS A 28 7.02 13.78 -1.91
CA LYS A 28 7.31 13.77 -0.48
C LYS A 28 6.10 13.30 0.29
N ALA A 29 6.31 12.60 1.41
CA ALA A 29 5.26 12.25 2.34
C ALA A 29 4.39 13.46 2.72
N GLU A 30 3.08 13.27 2.68
CA GLU A 30 2.10 14.30 3.04
C GLU A 30 1.29 13.87 4.26
N ALA A 31 0.85 14.85 5.04
CA ALA A 31 0.06 14.59 6.25
C ALA A 31 -1.43 14.31 5.96
N ILE A 32 -1.90 14.63 4.76
CA ILE A 32 -3.32 14.52 4.38
C ILE A 32 -3.42 13.74 3.08
N PHE A 33 -4.29 12.74 3.05
CA PHE A 33 -4.62 12.00 1.84
C PHE A 33 -5.52 12.84 0.93
N ASP A 34 -5.10 13.05 -0.32
CA ASP A 34 -5.87 13.82 -1.31
C ASP A 34 -6.35 12.94 -2.47
N ASN A 35 -7.59 12.43 -2.35
CA ASN A 35 -8.27 11.65 -3.38
C ASN A 35 -8.42 12.40 -4.73
N ARG A 36 -8.28 13.74 -4.78
CA ARG A 36 -8.36 14.47 -6.05
C ARG A 36 -7.17 14.15 -6.96
N ARG A 37 -6.03 13.73 -6.38
CA ARG A 37 -4.78 13.38 -7.08
C ARG A 37 -4.70 11.89 -7.41
N LYS A 38 -5.72 11.35 -8.08
CA LYS A 38 -5.80 9.92 -8.43
C LYS A 38 -4.58 9.40 -9.21
N ALA A 39 -3.95 10.24 -10.03
CA ALA A 39 -2.75 9.88 -10.78
C ALA A 39 -1.51 9.66 -9.89
N GLU A 40 -1.54 10.11 -8.65
CA GLU A 40 -0.47 9.95 -7.66
C GLU A 40 -0.82 8.89 -6.60
N ILE A 41 -1.92 8.16 -6.76
CA ILE A 41 -2.37 7.14 -5.82
C ILE A 41 -2.19 5.76 -6.47
N ASN A 42 -1.23 5.00 -5.98
CA ASN A 42 -1.11 3.59 -6.35
C ASN A 42 -1.86 2.73 -5.33
N LYS A 43 -2.66 1.76 -5.79
CA LYS A 43 -3.42 0.87 -4.92
C LYS A 43 -2.84 -0.53 -4.95
N TYR A 44 -2.76 -1.14 -3.80
CA TYR A 44 -2.18 -2.46 -3.60
C TYR A 44 -3.08 -3.29 -2.68
N GLU A 45 -3.40 -4.51 -3.07
CA GLU A 45 -4.13 -5.48 -2.25
C GLU A 45 -3.15 -6.35 -1.46
N ILE A 46 -3.42 -6.57 -0.17
CA ILE A 46 -2.65 -7.49 0.66
C ILE A 46 -3.02 -8.93 0.28
N ARG A 47 -2.13 -9.63 -0.44
CA ARG A 47 -2.32 -11.05 -0.76
C ARG A 47 -1.95 -11.97 0.40
N THR A 48 -0.91 -11.61 1.14
CA THR A 48 -0.42 -12.42 2.26
C THR A 48 0.14 -11.50 3.33
N ILE A 49 -0.20 -11.77 4.59
CA ILE A 49 0.39 -11.07 5.74
C ILE A 49 0.96 -12.05 6.76
N ASN A 50 2.16 -11.73 7.23
CA ASN A 50 2.82 -12.46 8.29
C ASN A 50 3.07 -11.53 9.48
N HIS A 51 2.14 -11.52 10.43
CA HIS A 51 2.26 -10.70 11.65
C HIS A 51 3.48 -11.07 12.51
N LYS A 52 3.90 -12.35 12.52
CA LYS A 52 5.07 -12.79 13.30
C LYS A 52 6.38 -12.26 12.75
N LYS A 53 6.47 -12.17 11.41
CA LYS A 53 7.64 -11.61 10.70
C LYS A 53 7.48 -10.13 10.34
N GLN A 54 6.33 -9.54 10.68
CA GLN A 54 5.95 -8.18 10.33
C GLN A 54 6.14 -7.88 8.83
N SER A 55 5.83 -8.85 7.97
CA SER A 55 5.99 -8.72 6.52
C SER A 55 4.69 -8.98 5.79
N LEU A 56 4.52 -8.37 4.63
CA LEU A 56 3.36 -8.58 3.79
C LEU A 56 3.72 -8.57 2.30
N SER A 57 2.91 -9.25 1.52
CA SER A 57 3.02 -9.29 0.07
C SER A 57 1.80 -8.59 -0.52
N LEU A 58 2.09 -7.57 -1.29
CA LEU A 58 1.15 -6.70 -1.95
C LEU A 58 1.10 -7.03 -3.43
N VAL A 59 -0.09 -6.92 -4.02
CA VAL A 59 -0.28 -6.98 -5.47
C VAL A 59 -0.95 -5.69 -5.92
N ALA A 60 -0.48 -5.09 -7.02
CA ALA A 60 -1.13 -3.93 -7.61
C ALA A 60 -2.62 -4.21 -7.89
N ALA A 61 -3.53 -3.43 -7.28
CA ALA A 61 -4.95 -3.48 -7.60
C ALA A 61 -5.17 -2.78 -8.95
N GLU A 62 -6.07 -3.31 -9.79
CA GLU A 62 -6.30 -3.06 -11.23
C GLU A 62 -6.32 -1.60 -11.74
N ASN A 63 -6.24 -0.59 -10.88
CA ASN A 63 -6.22 0.83 -11.21
C ASN A 63 -4.82 1.46 -11.32
N VAL A 64 -3.73 0.70 -11.34
CA VAL A 64 -2.43 1.24 -11.76
C VAL A 64 -2.47 1.44 -13.29
N GLN A 65 -3.12 2.52 -13.73
CA GLN A 65 -3.21 2.95 -15.12
C GLN A 65 -1.79 3.16 -15.67
N GLY A 66 -1.24 2.18 -16.37
CA GLY A 66 -0.04 2.41 -17.16
C GLY A 66 0.85 1.22 -17.48
N ILE A 67 0.61 0.03 -16.92
CA ILE A 67 1.47 -1.11 -17.21
C ILE A 67 0.62 -2.25 -17.76
N PHE A 68 0.87 -2.60 -19.01
CA PHE A 68 0.41 -3.83 -19.65
C PHE A 68 0.97 -5.03 -18.87
N THR A 69 0.34 -5.40 -17.77
CA THR A 69 0.64 -6.63 -17.05
C THR A 69 -0.09 -7.77 -17.75
N TRP A 70 0.69 -8.69 -18.31
CA TRP A 70 0.15 -9.91 -18.91
C TRP A 70 -0.56 -10.73 -17.83
N PRO A 71 -1.56 -11.57 -18.18
CA PRO A 71 -2.16 -12.49 -17.20
C PRO A 71 -1.06 -13.38 -16.60
N GLY A 72 -0.69 -13.09 -15.35
CA GLY A 72 0.42 -13.72 -14.62
C GLY A 72 1.50 -12.75 -14.11
N ASP A 73 1.54 -11.52 -14.61
CA ASP A 73 2.52 -10.48 -14.27
C ASP A 73 1.94 -9.48 -13.26
N GLU A 74 1.34 -10.00 -12.19
CA GLU A 74 0.93 -9.17 -11.06
C GLU A 74 2.18 -8.55 -10.42
N GLU A 75 2.29 -7.23 -10.39
CA GLU A 75 3.38 -6.55 -9.68
C GLU A 75 3.30 -6.92 -8.20
N ARG A 76 4.19 -7.81 -7.76
CA ARG A 76 4.28 -8.28 -6.38
C ARG A 76 5.30 -7.45 -5.63
N LEU A 77 4.81 -6.63 -4.71
CA LEU A 77 5.66 -5.86 -3.82
C LEU A 77 5.73 -6.58 -2.47
N HIS A 78 6.93 -6.99 -2.07
CA HIS A 78 7.18 -7.48 -0.72
C HIS A 78 7.70 -6.34 0.13
N THR A 79 7.03 -6.06 1.24
CA THR A 79 7.44 -5.00 2.17
C THR A 79 7.23 -5.43 3.60
N ASP A 80 7.99 -4.83 4.51
CA ASP A 80 7.88 -5.03 5.94
C ASP A 80 7.20 -3.84 6.62
N CYS A 81 6.74 -4.08 7.85
CA CYS A 81 6.07 -3.07 8.66
C CYS A 81 6.96 -1.84 8.87
N LEU A 82 8.28 -2.02 9.02
CA LEU A 82 9.20 -0.92 9.22
C LEU A 82 9.31 -0.06 7.96
N SER A 83 9.43 -0.64 6.77
CA SER A 83 9.47 0.14 5.52
C SER A 83 8.15 0.87 5.29
N LEU A 84 7.01 0.22 5.49
CA LEU A 84 5.69 0.86 5.35
C LEU A 84 5.55 2.12 6.22
N VAL A 85 5.93 2.02 7.49
CA VAL A 85 5.86 3.14 8.44
C VAL A 85 6.94 4.20 8.13
N SER A 86 8.14 3.77 7.75
CA SER A 86 9.26 4.70 7.49
C SER A 86 9.09 5.50 6.21
N GLU A 87 8.43 4.93 5.19
CA GLU A 87 8.13 5.65 3.95
C GLU A 87 7.08 6.76 4.15
N ASP A 88 6.24 6.66 5.18
CA ASP A 88 5.24 7.68 5.57
C ASP A 88 4.32 8.12 4.41
N ILE A 89 4.04 7.20 3.48
CA ILE A 89 3.18 7.41 2.29
C ILE A 89 2.11 6.34 2.14
N TRP A 90 1.97 5.44 3.12
CA TRP A 90 1.04 4.31 3.04
C TRP A 90 -0.23 4.60 3.84
N TRP A 91 -1.36 4.31 3.22
CA TRP A 91 -2.70 4.55 3.75
C TRP A 91 -3.55 3.30 3.61
N ILE A 92 -4.47 3.06 4.53
CA ILE A 92 -5.48 1.98 4.43
C ILE A 92 -6.84 2.61 4.11
N SER A 93 -7.55 2.03 3.13
CA SER A 93 -8.89 2.51 2.69
C SER A 93 -10.04 1.79 3.37
#